data_AF-A0A1F8NE21-F1
#
_entry.id   AF-A0A1F8NE21-F1
#
_cell.length_a   1.000
_cell.length_b   1.000
_cell.length_c   1.000
_cell.angle_alpha   90.00
_cell.angle_beta   90.00
_cell.angle_gamma   90.00
#
_symmetry.space_group_name_H-M   'P 1'
#
loop_
_entity.id
_entity.type
_entity.pdbx_description
1 polymer ?
#
loop_
_entity_poly.entity_id
_entity_poly.type
_entity_poly.pdbx_seq_one_letter_code
_entity_poly.pdbx_strand_id
1 'polypeptide(L)'
;MQKNLDQALTGDSVQRKSNCHIYYPLYARIFIKITIYGTMSPHFPKNRILRIDKAKKPVIMVTVTYLTEKTGSGNGKRMPTIREVAKLAKVSAITVSRVINKTGYISERTKKRVEAAIRQLGYVPNTLARSLRSRRTCTLALVLTDITNPFWTTVARGAEDAASKAGFSMMLGNTDESEDKQGRYITALLEKQIDGILFVPVGNTPAVIRMLKRQDVPVVVLDRRITGAKADVVRCDSEGGAYKLTNLLLSLGHRRIAVLSGPRTISTAEDRVRGYQRALAEQGIPSQAELMQYGNFTVESGAEMVKNVLKLSPRPTAVFAGNN
;
A
#
# COMPACT_ATOMS: atom_id res chain seq x y z
N MET A 1 2.49 5.13 -37.89
CA MET A 1 3.28 5.89 -36.90
C MET A 1 3.74 4.94 -35.78
N GLN A 2 4.57 3.95 -36.15
CA GLN A 2 4.92 2.81 -35.29
C GLN A 2 6.26 2.17 -35.74
N LYS A 3 7.18 2.99 -36.25
CA LYS A 3 8.44 2.54 -36.88
C LYS A 3 9.72 3.18 -36.32
N ASN A 4 9.65 3.95 -35.24
CA ASN A 4 10.81 4.69 -34.69
C ASN A 4 11.19 4.32 -33.24
N LEU A 5 11.01 3.06 -32.82
CA LEU A 5 11.49 2.61 -31.50
C LEU A 5 12.54 1.49 -31.53
N ASP A 6 12.77 0.86 -32.69
CA ASP A 6 13.66 -0.30 -32.80
C ASP A 6 15.14 0.06 -33.09
N GLN A 7 15.50 1.34 -33.20
CA GLN A 7 16.86 1.77 -33.58
C GLN A 7 17.75 2.31 -32.44
N ALA A 8 17.32 2.23 -31.17
CA ALA A 8 18.09 2.82 -30.06
C ALA A 8 18.84 1.82 -29.16
N LEU A 9 18.95 0.54 -29.52
CA LEU A 9 19.62 -0.47 -28.68
C LEU A 9 20.56 -1.39 -29.48
N THR A 10 21.45 -0.82 -30.29
CA THR A 10 22.64 -1.53 -30.78
C THR A 10 23.82 -1.15 -29.89
N GLY A 11 24.00 -1.89 -28.80
CA GLY A 11 25.14 -1.80 -27.92
C GLY A 11 25.25 -3.09 -27.12
N ASP A 12 26.33 -3.83 -27.35
CA ASP A 12 26.61 -5.16 -26.80
C ASP A 12 26.39 -5.21 -25.28
N SER A 13 25.21 -5.68 -24.88
CA SER A 13 24.87 -5.98 -23.50
C SER A 13 24.52 -7.45 -23.41
N VAL A 14 25.34 -8.19 -22.67
CA VAL A 14 25.21 -9.63 -22.48
C VAL A 14 23.86 -9.93 -21.82
N GLN A 15 22.90 -10.38 -22.63
CA GLN A 15 21.58 -10.81 -22.16
C GLN A 15 21.68 -12.13 -21.40
N ARG A 16 21.49 -12.12 -20.08
CA ARG A 16 21.20 -13.34 -19.33
C ARG A 16 19.73 -13.39 -18.94
N LYS A 17 19.01 -14.34 -19.56
CA LYS A 17 17.62 -14.70 -19.24
C LYS A 17 17.60 -15.48 -17.92
N SER A 18 16.87 -14.97 -16.94
CA SER A 18 16.53 -15.74 -15.73
C SER A 18 15.01 -15.91 -15.71
N ASN A 19 14.53 -17.13 -15.92
CA ASN A 19 13.10 -17.44 -15.85
C ASN A 19 12.74 -17.73 -14.39
N CYS A 20 11.87 -16.93 -13.79
CA CYS A 20 11.23 -17.28 -12.52
C CYS A 20 9.83 -17.83 -12.82
N HIS A 21 9.55 -19.06 -12.38
CA HIS A 21 8.27 -19.72 -12.60
C HIS A 21 7.45 -19.67 -11.31
N ILE A 22 6.47 -18.77 -11.24
CA ILE A 22 5.47 -18.80 -10.17
C ILE A 22 4.29 -19.62 -10.69
N TYR A 23 4.13 -20.84 -10.18
CA TYR A 23 2.99 -21.71 -10.48
C TYR A 23 1.80 -21.33 -9.61
N TYR A 24 0.76 -20.75 -10.22
CA TYR A 24 -0.59 -20.81 -9.66
C TYR A 24 -1.31 -21.99 -10.32
N PRO A 25 -1.80 -22.99 -9.58
CA PRO A 25 -2.66 -23.98 -10.18
C PRO A 25 -4.01 -23.29 -10.39
N LEU A 26 -4.46 -23.23 -11.64
CA LEU A 26 -5.83 -23.04 -12.13
C LEU A 26 -6.01 -21.83 -13.08
N TYR A 27 -6.11 -22.23 -14.36
CA TYR A 27 -6.66 -21.53 -15.53
C TYR A 27 -5.75 -20.51 -16.24
N ALA A 28 -5.38 -20.87 -17.47
CA ALA A 28 -4.35 -20.28 -18.32
C ALA A 28 -2.94 -20.40 -17.75
N ARG A 29 -1.98 -20.87 -18.56
CA ARG A 29 -0.57 -20.62 -18.27
C ARG A 29 -0.35 -19.11 -18.42
N ILE A 30 -0.58 -18.35 -17.35
CA ILE A 30 -0.11 -16.97 -17.28
C ILE A 30 1.40 -17.07 -17.12
N PHE A 31 2.13 -16.96 -18.23
CA PHE A 31 3.56 -16.77 -18.18
C PHE A 31 3.82 -15.32 -17.78
N ILE A 32 3.96 -15.08 -16.48
CA ILE A 32 4.52 -13.82 -16.00
C ILE A 32 6.02 -13.88 -16.27
N LYS A 33 6.43 -13.41 -17.44
CA LYS A 33 7.86 -13.25 -17.76
C LYS A 33 8.34 -11.96 -17.10
N ILE A 34 8.78 -12.07 -15.85
CA ILE A 34 9.44 -10.96 -15.15
C ILE A 34 10.85 -10.86 -15.71
N THR A 35 11.09 -9.91 -16.62
CA THR A 35 12.44 -9.63 -17.13
C THR A 35 12.98 -8.42 -16.37
N ILE A 36 13.96 -8.66 -15.50
CA ILE A 36 14.64 -7.60 -14.74
C ILE A 36 15.83 -7.13 -15.57
N TYR A 37 15.81 -5.89 -16.05
CA TYR A 37 16.96 -5.28 -16.72
C TYR A 37 17.82 -4.55 -15.67
N GLY A 38 19.07 -4.98 -15.51
CA GLY A 38 20.07 -4.30 -14.69
C GLY A 38 21.43 -4.34 -15.38
N THR A 39 22.16 -3.23 -15.38
CA THR A 39 23.54 -3.20 -15.87
C THR A 39 24.43 -3.94 -14.87
N MET A 40 24.88 -5.15 -15.20
CA MET A 40 25.85 -5.90 -14.38
C MET A 40 27.24 -5.85 -14.99
N SER A 41 28.26 -5.56 -14.16
CA SER A 41 29.68 -5.64 -14.53
C SER A 41 30.13 -7.12 -14.64
N PRO A 42 31.10 -7.49 -15.51
CA PRO A 42 31.22 -8.85 -16.05
C PRO A 42 31.77 -9.94 -15.13
N HIS A 43 32.08 -9.69 -13.85
CA HIS A 43 32.66 -10.70 -12.96
C HIS A 43 31.88 -10.83 -11.64
N PHE A 44 30.89 -11.74 -11.62
CA PHE A 44 30.20 -12.17 -10.40
C PHE A 44 30.01 -13.69 -10.40
N PRO A 45 30.55 -14.43 -9.41
CA PRO A 45 30.35 -15.88 -9.29
C PRO A 45 28.97 -16.25 -8.69
N LYS A 46 28.52 -17.47 -9.01
CA LYS A 46 27.17 -18.01 -8.74
C LYS A 46 26.89 -18.17 -7.24
N ASN A 47 25.64 -17.90 -6.85
CA ASN A 47 25.02 -18.04 -5.52
C ASN A 47 25.26 -16.90 -4.51
N ARG A 48 24.55 -15.76 -4.69
CA ARG A 48 23.94 -15.00 -3.58
C ARG A 48 22.93 -13.95 -4.08
N ILE A 49 22.02 -13.57 -3.17
CA ILE A 49 20.89 -12.62 -3.29
C ILE A 49 21.30 -11.33 -4.03
N LEU A 50 20.46 -10.90 -4.99
CA LEU A 50 20.62 -9.65 -5.73
C LEU A 50 20.59 -8.45 -4.77
N ARG A 51 21.75 -7.79 -4.58
CA ARG A 51 21.80 -6.44 -4.00
C ARG A 51 21.50 -5.43 -5.11
N ILE A 52 20.42 -4.66 -4.91
CA ILE A 52 19.99 -3.62 -5.85
C ILE A 52 20.76 -2.34 -5.55
N ASP A 53 21.45 -1.81 -6.56
CA ASP A 53 22.15 -0.54 -6.51
C ASP A 53 21.13 0.63 -6.56
N LYS A 54 21.18 1.54 -5.59
CA LYS A 54 20.21 2.65 -5.43
C LYS A 54 20.39 3.76 -6.48
N ALA A 55 21.47 3.75 -7.26
CA ALA A 55 21.80 4.85 -8.17
C ALA A 55 21.08 4.81 -9.54
N LYS A 56 20.47 3.68 -9.93
CA LYS A 56 19.73 3.55 -11.19
C LYS A 56 18.32 3.05 -10.89
N LYS A 57 17.28 3.84 -11.19
CA LYS A 57 15.86 3.43 -11.04
C LYS A 57 15.63 2.14 -11.86
N PRO A 58 15.50 0.95 -11.24
CA PRO A 58 15.30 -0.26 -12.03
C PRO A 58 13.84 -0.29 -12.50
N VAL A 59 13.63 -0.31 -13.81
CA VAL A 59 12.29 -0.49 -14.39
C VAL A 59 12.02 -1.99 -14.45
N ILE A 60 11.12 -2.50 -13.59
CA ILE A 60 10.63 -3.86 -13.68
C ILE A 60 9.51 -3.87 -14.74
N MET A 61 9.85 -4.32 -15.95
CA MET A 61 8.86 -4.52 -17.00
C MET A 61 8.22 -5.90 -16.83
N VAL A 62 6.96 -5.92 -16.39
CA VAL A 62 6.15 -7.14 -16.33
C VAL A 62 5.33 -7.22 -17.61
N THR A 63 5.77 -8.04 -18.56
CA THR A 63 4.95 -8.35 -19.75
C THR A 63 4.03 -9.50 -19.40
N VAL A 64 2.72 -9.23 -19.36
CA VAL A 64 1.68 -10.27 -19.25
C VAL A 64 1.26 -10.67 -20.65
N THR A 65 1.77 -11.80 -21.15
CA THR A 65 1.35 -12.35 -22.44
C THR A 65 0.23 -13.36 -22.22
N TYR A 66 -0.96 -13.07 -22.76
CA TYR A 66 -2.05 -14.05 -22.82
C TYR A 66 -1.79 -14.99 -24.00
N LEU A 67 -1.46 -16.25 -23.72
CA LEU A 67 -1.47 -17.29 -24.75
C LEU A 67 -2.89 -17.87 -24.82
N THR A 68 -3.62 -17.53 -25.89
CA THR A 68 -4.84 -18.24 -26.25
C THR A 68 -4.45 -19.43 -27.12
N GLU A 69 -4.27 -20.60 -26.51
CA GLU A 69 -4.25 -21.84 -27.30
C GLU A 69 -5.65 -22.04 -27.88
N LYS A 70 -5.77 -21.97 -29.21
CA LYS A 70 -6.94 -22.45 -29.94
C LYS A 70 -7.03 -23.97 -29.79
N THR A 71 -7.60 -24.43 -28.69
CA THR A 71 -8.11 -25.81 -28.61
C THR A 71 -9.43 -25.85 -29.37
N GLY A 72 -9.55 -26.81 -30.30
CA GLY A 72 -10.74 -27.02 -31.12
C GLY A 72 -12.05 -27.12 -30.32
N SER A 73 -13.15 -26.88 -31.05
CA SER A 73 -14.54 -26.93 -30.61
C SER A 73 -14.82 -27.87 -29.42
N GLY A 74 -15.23 -27.30 -28.28
CA GLY A 74 -15.68 -28.07 -27.12
C GLY A 74 -15.58 -27.29 -25.80
N ASN A 75 -16.67 -26.63 -25.40
CA ASN A 75 -16.92 -26.02 -24.08
C ASN A 75 -15.81 -25.11 -23.51
N GLY A 76 -16.05 -23.79 -23.54
CA GLY A 76 -15.39 -22.87 -22.61
C GLY A 76 -15.53 -23.43 -21.20
N LYS A 77 -14.39 -23.77 -20.56
CA LYS A 77 -14.35 -24.49 -19.28
C LYS A 77 -14.94 -23.60 -18.20
N ARG A 78 -16.27 -23.70 -18.06
CA ARG A 78 -17.12 -22.92 -17.14
C ARG A 78 -16.60 -23.13 -15.72
N MET A 79 -16.47 -22.03 -14.96
CA MET A 79 -16.12 -22.14 -13.54
C MET A 79 -17.09 -23.13 -12.88
N PRO A 80 -16.57 -24.12 -12.12
CA PRO A 80 -17.41 -25.06 -11.41
C PRO A 80 -18.46 -24.30 -10.61
N THR A 81 -19.70 -24.76 -10.68
CA THR A 81 -20.83 -24.15 -9.99
C THR A 81 -21.14 -24.93 -8.73
N ILE A 82 -21.86 -24.30 -7.79
CA ILE A 82 -22.35 -25.00 -6.59
C ILE A 82 -23.19 -26.24 -6.93
N ARG A 83 -23.84 -26.25 -8.11
CA ARG A 83 -24.61 -27.38 -8.63
C ARG A 83 -23.72 -28.55 -9.05
N GLU A 84 -22.56 -28.29 -9.63
CA GLU A 84 -21.60 -29.34 -10.01
C GLU A 84 -20.94 -29.96 -8.79
N VAL A 85 -20.61 -29.14 -7.77
CA VAL A 85 -20.16 -29.64 -6.46
C VAL A 85 -21.24 -30.53 -5.83
N ALA A 86 -22.49 -30.09 -5.84
CA ALA A 86 -23.61 -30.85 -5.30
C ALA A 86 -23.79 -32.21 -6.01
N LYS A 87 -23.67 -32.22 -7.34
CA LYS A 87 -23.72 -33.43 -8.16
C LYS A 87 -22.59 -34.40 -7.82
N LEU A 88 -21.35 -33.92 -7.75
CA LEU A 88 -20.19 -34.75 -7.45
C LEU A 88 -20.24 -35.30 -6.00
N ALA A 89 -20.65 -34.46 -5.05
CA ALA A 89 -20.78 -34.86 -3.65
C ALA A 89 -22.05 -35.69 -3.37
N LYS A 90 -22.97 -35.86 -4.34
CA LYS A 90 -24.27 -36.53 -4.21
C LYS A 90 -25.14 -35.93 -3.09
N VAL A 91 -25.29 -34.60 -3.09
CA VAL A 91 -26.14 -33.85 -2.14
C VAL A 91 -26.88 -32.73 -2.87
N SER A 92 -27.75 -31.99 -2.17
CA SER A 92 -28.38 -30.79 -2.74
C SER A 92 -27.43 -29.58 -2.70
N ALA A 93 -27.67 -28.58 -3.57
CA ALA A 93 -26.93 -27.31 -3.53
C ALA A 93 -27.10 -26.56 -2.20
N ILE A 94 -28.24 -26.73 -1.53
CA ILE A 94 -28.50 -26.18 -0.19
C ILE A 94 -27.56 -26.83 0.84
N THR A 95 -27.37 -28.16 0.77
CA THR A 95 -26.43 -28.88 1.64
C THR A 95 -24.98 -28.42 1.40
N VAL A 96 -24.57 -28.21 0.15
CA VAL A 96 -23.24 -27.64 -0.16
C VAL A 96 -23.09 -26.24 0.43
N SER A 97 -24.11 -25.38 0.30
CA SER A 97 -24.09 -24.03 0.89
C SER A 97 -24.00 -24.07 2.41
N ARG A 98 -24.70 -24.99 3.08
CA ARG A 98 -24.64 -25.18 4.54
C ARG A 98 -23.26 -25.66 4.99
N VAL A 99 -22.60 -26.55 4.24
CA VAL A 99 -21.21 -26.97 4.53
C VAL A 99 -20.25 -25.78 4.40
N ILE A 100 -20.35 -25.01 3.31
CA ILE A 100 -19.48 -23.85 3.06
C ILE A 100 -19.67 -22.77 4.14
N ASN A 101 -20.92 -22.50 4.52
CA ASN A 101 -21.26 -21.44 5.49
C ASN A 101 -21.24 -21.93 6.95
N LYS A 102 -20.98 -23.22 7.20
CA LYS A 102 -21.02 -23.86 8.52
C LYS A 102 -22.35 -23.64 9.26
N THR A 103 -23.48 -23.77 8.56
CA THR A 103 -24.82 -23.55 9.12
C THR A 103 -25.66 -24.82 9.20
N GLY A 104 -26.40 -24.98 10.30
CA GLY A 104 -27.26 -26.14 10.56
C GLY A 104 -26.49 -27.42 10.88
N TYR A 105 -27.21 -28.50 11.18
CA TYR A 105 -26.62 -29.81 11.47
C TYR A 105 -26.32 -30.58 10.16
N ILE A 106 -25.07 -30.96 9.96
CA ILE A 106 -24.61 -31.78 8.83
C ILE A 106 -23.70 -32.86 9.38
N SER A 107 -23.94 -34.12 9.00
CA SER A 107 -23.08 -35.22 9.43
C SER A 107 -21.65 -35.07 8.91
N GLU A 108 -20.67 -35.44 9.72
CA GLU A 108 -19.24 -35.37 9.37
C GLU A 108 -18.91 -36.12 8.07
N ARG A 109 -19.60 -37.25 7.83
CA ARG A 109 -19.50 -38.00 6.57
C ARG A 109 -19.91 -37.17 5.34
N THR A 110 -20.98 -36.38 5.46
CA THR A 110 -21.48 -35.54 4.36
C THR A 110 -20.58 -34.33 4.15
N LYS A 111 -20.12 -33.71 5.24
CA LYS A 111 -19.17 -32.60 5.21
C LYS A 111 -17.87 -32.97 4.48
N LYS A 112 -17.24 -34.09 4.86
CA LYS A 112 -16.00 -34.59 4.20
C LYS A 112 -16.19 -34.85 2.70
N ARG A 113 -17.34 -35.41 2.29
CA ARG A 113 -17.68 -35.62 0.87
C ARG A 113 -17.77 -34.31 0.09
N VAL A 114 -18.44 -33.30 0.65
CA VAL A 114 -18.57 -31.99 0.02
C VAL A 114 -17.21 -31.29 -0.07
N GLU A 115 -16.41 -31.30 0.98
CA GLU A 115 -15.06 -30.72 0.97
C GLU A 115 -14.14 -31.41 -0.06
N ALA A 116 -14.23 -32.73 -0.21
CA ALA A 116 -13.50 -33.46 -1.24
C ALA A 116 -13.94 -33.06 -2.66
N ALA A 117 -15.25 -32.93 -2.90
CA ALA A 117 -15.78 -32.48 -4.19
C ALA A 117 -15.36 -31.04 -4.51
N ILE A 118 -15.33 -30.14 -3.51
CA ILE A 118 -14.84 -28.77 -3.65
C ILE A 118 -13.37 -28.76 -4.08
N ARG A 119 -12.51 -29.52 -3.39
CA ARG A 119 -11.08 -29.63 -3.72
C ARG A 119 -10.86 -30.23 -5.11
N GLN A 120 -11.59 -31.28 -5.45
CA GLN A 120 -11.46 -31.98 -6.74
C GLN A 120 -11.86 -31.09 -7.92
N LEU A 121 -12.93 -30.30 -7.76
CA LEU A 121 -13.39 -29.40 -8.82
C LEU A 121 -12.63 -28.07 -8.84
N GLY A 122 -11.88 -27.72 -7.78
CA GLY A 122 -11.33 -26.37 -7.62
C GLY A 122 -12.41 -25.31 -7.46
N TYR A 123 -13.56 -25.68 -6.87
CA TYR A 123 -14.68 -24.76 -6.69
C TYR A 123 -14.32 -23.66 -5.68
N VAL A 124 -14.35 -22.41 -6.12
CA VAL A 124 -14.26 -21.25 -5.24
C VAL A 124 -15.67 -20.67 -5.09
N PRO A 125 -16.20 -20.57 -3.86
CA PRO A 125 -17.48 -19.92 -3.62
C PRO A 125 -17.48 -18.51 -4.20
N ASN A 126 -18.49 -18.20 -5.02
CA ASN A 126 -18.63 -16.87 -5.59
C ASN A 126 -19.00 -15.88 -4.47
N THR A 127 -18.03 -15.09 -4.04
CA THR A 127 -18.18 -14.09 -2.98
C THR A 127 -19.12 -12.96 -3.39
N LEU A 128 -19.28 -12.65 -4.69
CA LEU A 128 -20.25 -11.66 -5.17
C LEU A 128 -21.69 -12.13 -4.99
N ALA A 129 -21.99 -13.41 -5.27
CA ALA A 129 -23.31 -13.97 -5.01
C ALA A 129 -23.64 -14.02 -3.51
N ARG A 130 -22.60 -14.14 -2.66
CA ARG A 130 -22.73 -14.05 -1.20
C ARG A 130 -22.95 -12.61 -0.74
N SER A 131 -22.16 -11.65 -1.24
CA SER A 131 -22.25 -10.23 -0.86
C SER A 131 -23.57 -9.61 -1.29
N LEU A 132 -24.16 -10.03 -2.41
CA LEU A 132 -25.49 -9.59 -2.84
C LEU A 132 -26.58 -9.96 -1.82
N ARG A 133 -26.42 -11.08 -1.09
CA ARG A 133 -27.36 -11.51 -0.04
C ARG A 133 -27.05 -10.92 1.32
N SER A 134 -25.76 -10.82 1.69
CA SER A 134 -25.33 -10.34 3.01
C SER A 134 -25.06 -8.83 3.07
N ARG A 135 -25.07 -8.13 1.93
CA ARG A 135 -24.61 -6.74 1.75
C ARG A 135 -23.22 -6.48 2.37
N ARG A 136 -22.35 -7.49 2.37
CA ARG A 136 -20.97 -7.41 2.90
C ARG A 136 -19.99 -8.11 1.99
N THR A 137 -18.86 -7.47 1.72
CA THR A 137 -17.79 -8.02 0.87
C THR A 137 -16.69 -8.71 1.68
N CYS A 138 -16.71 -8.56 3.01
CA CYS A 138 -15.61 -8.87 3.93
C CYS A 138 -14.29 -8.22 3.47
N THR A 139 -14.36 -6.99 2.95
CA THR A 139 -13.22 -6.28 2.39
C THR A 139 -13.06 -4.91 3.04
N LEU A 140 -11.89 -4.67 3.63
CA LEU A 140 -11.45 -3.36 4.10
C LEU A 140 -10.44 -2.77 3.12
N ALA A 141 -10.30 -1.44 3.15
CA ALA A 141 -9.26 -0.75 2.41
C ALA A 141 -8.29 -0.06 3.36
N LEU A 142 -7.01 -0.04 2.97
CA LEU A 142 -5.98 0.80 3.55
C LEU A 142 -5.42 1.68 2.44
N VAL A 143 -5.67 2.99 2.52
CA VAL A 143 -5.16 3.97 1.57
C VAL A 143 -4.17 4.87 2.30
N LEU A 144 -2.91 4.81 1.87
CA LEU A 144 -1.78 5.47 2.52
C LEU A 144 -0.92 6.22 1.49
N THR A 145 0.06 6.99 1.96
CA THR A 145 0.82 7.89 1.09
C THR A 145 1.82 7.12 0.24
N ASP A 146 2.81 6.49 0.87
CA ASP A 146 3.85 5.72 0.20
C ASP A 146 4.27 4.48 1.01
N ILE A 147 3.94 3.30 0.51
CA ILE A 147 4.31 2.02 1.12
C ILE A 147 5.83 1.79 1.19
N THR A 148 6.65 2.53 0.43
CA THR A 148 8.11 2.39 0.52
C THR A 148 8.69 3.01 1.78
N ASN A 149 7.96 3.92 2.44
CA ASN A 149 8.33 4.43 3.75
C ASN A 149 8.12 3.32 4.82
N PRO A 150 9.16 2.92 5.57
CA PRO A 150 9.06 1.86 6.58
C PRO A 150 8.04 2.11 7.69
N PHE A 151 7.67 3.37 7.94
CA PHE A 151 6.57 3.70 8.84
C PHE A 151 5.26 3.05 8.36
N TRP A 152 4.95 3.18 7.07
CA TRP A 152 3.70 2.71 6.49
C TRP A 152 3.66 1.19 6.31
N THR A 153 4.80 0.52 6.09
CA THR A 153 4.83 -0.95 6.04
C THR A 153 4.47 -1.58 7.37
N THR A 154 4.92 -0.98 8.48
CA THR A 154 4.60 -1.43 9.83
C THR A 154 3.11 -1.26 10.13
N VAL A 155 2.54 -0.10 9.78
CA VAL A 155 1.10 0.16 9.90
C VAL A 155 0.29 -0.81 9.04
N ALA A 156 0.69 -1.02 7.79
CA ALA A 156 0.01 -1.95 6.88
C ALA A 156 0.03 -3.38 7.41
N ARG A 157 1.15 -3.85 7.98
CA ARG A 157 1.23 -5.17 8.61
C ARG A 157 0.23 -5.29 9.76
N GLY A 158 0.21 -4.33 10.68
CA GLY A 158 -0.70 -4.35 11.83
C GLY A 158 -2.18 -4.30 11.43
N ALA A 159 -2.51 -3.47 10.43
CA ALA A 159 -3.86 -3.39 9.88
C ALA A 159 -4.29 -4.70 9.20
N GLU A 160 -3.40 -5.34 8.43
CA GLU A 160 -3.67 -6.63 7.77
C GLU A 160 -3.90 -7.73 8.79
N ASP A 161 -3.03 -7.83 9.80
CA ASP A 161 -3.15 -8.82 10.87
C ASP A 161 -4.48 -8.70 11.62
N ALA A 162 -4.89 -7.48 11.95
CA ALA A 162 -6.16 -7.23 12.63
C ALA A 162 -7.37 -7.56 11.73
N ALA A 163 -7.34 -7.13 10.46
CA ALA A 163 -8.39 -7.41 9.49
C ALA A 163 -8.54 -8.92 9.26
N SER A 164 -7.43 -9.62 9.05
CA SER A 164 -7.38 -11.07 8.79
C SER A 164 -7.93 -11.87 9.98
N LYS A 165 -7.54 -11.53 11.21
CA LYS A 165 -8.11 -12.12 12.44
C LYS A 165 -9.62 -11.92 12.56
N ALA A 166 -10.14 -10.80 12.06
CA ALA A 166 -11.56 -10.49 12.03
C ALA A 166 -12.30 -11.08 10.81
N GLY A 167 -11.61 -11.82 9.92
CA GLY A 167 -12.19 -12.44 8.73
C GLY A 167 -12.38 -11.49 7.54
N PHE A 168 -11.66 -10.36 7.53
CA PHE A 168 -11.63 -9.40 6.43
C PHE A 168 -10.35 -9.55 5.59
N SER A 169 -10.48 -9.38 4.27
CA SER A 169 -9.34 -9.11 3.39
C SER A 169 -9.08 -7.62 3.28
N MET A 170 -7.83 -7.22 3.08
CA MET A 170 -7.45 -5.80 2.96
C MET A 170 -6.94 -5.46 1.55
N MET A 171 -7.51 -4.40 0.96
CA MET A 171 -7.02 -3.79 -0.28
C MET A 171 -6.13 -2.59 0.03
N LEU A 172 -4.97 -2.50 -0.62
CA LEU A 172 -4.02 -1.41 -0.42
C LEU A 172 -4.08 -0.39 -1.57
N GLY A 173 -4.00 0.91 -1.25
CA GLY A 173 -3.81 2.00 -2.22
C GLY A 173 -2.72 2.98 -1.80
N ASN A 174 -1.90 3.42 -2.77
CA ASN A 174 -0.82 4.38 -2.57
C ASN A 174 -1.16 5.72 -3.24
N THR A 175 -1.33 6.78 -2.47
CA THR A 175 -1.73 8.09 -3.02
C THR A 175 -0.57 8.90 -3.55
N ASP A 176 0.67 8.63 -3.12
CA ASP A 176 1.87 9.40 -3.45
C ASP A 176 1.67 10.93 -3.26
N GLU A 177 0.93 11.31 -2.21
CA GLU A 177 0.52 12.71 -1.93
C GLU A 177 -0.27 13.40 -3.06
N SER A 178 -0.86 12.63 -3.99
CA SER A 178 -1.66 13.15 -5.10
C SER A 178 -3.16 13.07 -4.80
N GLU A 179 -3.83 14.22 -4.83
CA GLU A 179 -5.29 14.31 -4.67
C GLU A 179 -6.03 13.54 -5.77
N ASP A 180 -5.52 13.56 -7.00
CA ASP A 180 -6.09 12.81 -8.13
C ASP A 180 -5.98 11.30 -7.95
N LYS A 181 -4.82 10.81 -7.48
CA LYS A 181 -4.65 9.38 -7.16
C LYS A 181 -5.58 8.97 -6.03
N GLN A 182 -5.64 9.78 -4.97
CA GLN A 182 -6.58 9.58 -3.86
C GLN A 182 -8.01 9.46 -4.37
N GLY A 183 -8.50 10.43 -5.16
CA GLY A 183 -9.86 10.40 -5.70
C GLY A 183 -10.15 9.13 -6.49
N ARG A 184 -9.24 8.72 -7.38
CA ARG A 184 -9.38 7.49 -8.16
C ARG A 184 -9.44 6.23 -7.29
N TYR A 185 -8.59 6.13 -6.27
CA TYR A 185 -8.66 5.01 -5.32
C TYR A 185 -9.99 4.97 -4.59
N ILE A 186 -10.46 6.10 -4.06
CA ILE A 186 -11.71 6.14 -3.32
C ILE A 186 -12.89 5.74 -4.21
N THR A 187 -12.97 6.26 -5.44
CA THR A 187 -14.01 5.85 -6.40
C THR A 187 -13.97 4.35 -6.68
N ALA A 188 -12.79 3.80 -7.00
CA ALA A 188 -12.64 2.38 -7.29
C ALA A 188 -13.02 1.49 -6.09
N LEU A 189 -12.71 1.92 -4.86
CA LEU A 189 -13.06 1.19 -3.65
C LEU A 189 -14.57 1.22 -3.36
N LEU A 190 -15.23 2.36 -3.60
CA LEU A 190 -16.68 2.49 -3.51
C LEU A 190 -17.38 1.57 -4.53
N GLU A 191 -16.92 1.52 -5.78
CA GLU A 191 -17.43 0.60 -6.80
C GLU A 191 -17.26 -0.88 -6.42
N LYS A 192 -16.25 -1.19 -5.60
CA LYS A 192 -15.99 -2.53 -5.07
C LYS A 192 -16.74 -2.84 -3.78
N GLN A 193 -17.57 -1.92 -3.30
CA GLN A 193 -18.42 -2.08 -2.10
C GLN A 193 -17.61 -2.53 -0.88
N ILE A 194 -16.50 -1.85 -0.60
CA ILE A 194 -15.74 -2.09 0.64
C ILE A 194 -16.62 -1.88 1.88
N ASP A 195 -16.37 -2.66 2.92
CA ASP A 195 -17.09 -2.57 4.19
C ASP A 195 -16.53 -1.50 5.14
N GLY A 196 -15.37 -0.92 4.81
CA GLY A 196 -14.73 0.13 5.60
C GLY A 196 -13.34 0.49 5.10
N ILE A 197 -12.83 1.64 5.54
CA ILE A 197 -11.54 2.19 5.09
C ILE A 197 -10.72 2.77 6.23
N LEU A 198 -9.43 2.42 6.25
CA LEU A 198 -8.35 3.10 6.96
C LEU A 198 -7.68 4.08 5.98
N PHE A 199 -7.66 5.36 6.31
CA PHE A 199 -7.37 6.40 5.34
C PHE A 199 -6.35 7.42 5.85
N VAL A 200 -5.23 7.55 5.14
CA VAL A 200 -4.29 8.66 5.31
C VAL A 200 -4.62 9.72 4.25
N PRO A 201 -5.14 10.89 4.66
CA PRO A 201 -5.58 11.90 3.71
C PRO A 201 -4.42 12.65 3.08
N VAL A 202 -4.55 12.91 1.78
CA VAL A 202 -3.79 13.93 1.07
C VAL A 202 -4.43 15.29 1.39
N GLY A 203 -3.63 16.18 1.97
CA GLY A 203 -4.09 17.51 2.40
C GLY A 203 -5.01 17.49 3.63
N ASN A 204 -5.77 18.58 3.79
CA ASN A 204 -6.63 18.83 4.96
C ASN A 204 -8.11 19.02 4.58
N THR A 205 -8.54 18.47 3.44
CA THR A 205 -9.92 18.67 2.98
C THR A 205 -10.86 17.57 3.50
N PRO A 206 -12.03 17.93 4.06
CA PRO A 206 -13.03 16.96 4.55
C PRO A 206 -13.86 16.31 3.44
N ALA A 207 -13.63 16.65 2.16
CA ALA A 207 -14.49 16.24 1.04
C ALA A 207 -14.59 14.72 0.89
N VAL A 208 -13.46 14.02 0.95
CA VAL A 208 -13.39 12.55 0.83
C VAL A 208 -14.10 11.87 2.00
N ILE A 209 -13.86 12.33 3.23
CA ILE A 209 -14.53 11.77 4.42
C ILE A 209 -16.05 11.93 4.31
N ARG A 210 -16.52 13.12 3.92
CA ARG A 210 -17.97 13.35 3.74
C ARG A 210 -18.56 12.47 2.64
N MET A 211 -17.82 12.24 1.56
CA MET A 211 -18.25 11.35 0.49
C MET A 211 -18.39 9.91 0.97
N LEU A 212 -17.39 9.37 1.66
CA LEU A 212 -17.43 8.02 2.24
C LEU A 212 -18.60 7.86 3.21
N LYS A 213 -18.82 8.86 4.07
CA LYS A 213 -19.97 8.87 5.00
C LYS A 213 -21.32 8.90 4.33
N ARG A 214 -21.48 9.64 3.22
CA ARG A 214 -22.73 9.64 2.44
C ARG A 214 -23.02 8.29 1.77
N GLN A 215 -22.00 7.45 1.61
CA GLN A 215 -22.12 6.10 1.07
C GLN A 215 -22.17 5.03 2.17
N ASP A 216 -22.39 5.45 3.44
CA ASP A 216 -22.40 4.58 4.62
C ASP A 216 -21.15 3.71 4.78
N VAL A 217 -19.99 4.19 4.29
CA VAL A 217 -18.70 3.52 4.48
C VAL A 217 -18.03 4.02 5.75
N PRO A 218 -17.80 3.16 6.76
CA PRO A 218 -17.03 3.51 7.95
C PRO A 218 -15.60 3.93 7.59
N VAL A 219 -15.15 5.03 8.18
CA VAL A 219 -13.82 5.61 7.92
C VAL A 219 -13.08 5.89 9.22
N VAL A 220 -11.85 5.38 9.30
CA VAL A 220 -10.87 5.73 10.33
C VAL A 220 -9.73 6.47 9.65
N VAL A 221 -9.46 7.68 10.10
CA VAL A 221 -8.37 8.51 9.60
C VAL A 221 -7.09 8.16 10.35
N LEU A 222 -5.99 8.03 9.62
CA LEU A 222 -4.68 7.70 10.17
C LEU A 222 -3.73 8.89 10.05
N ASP A 223 -2.88 9.06 11.06
CA ASP A 223 -1.73 9.97 11.17
C ASP A 223 -2.07 11.48 11.17
N ARG A 224 -2.91 11.93 10.24
CA ARG A 224 -3.19 13.34 9.97
C ARG A 224 -4.53 13.77 10.57
N ARG A 225 -4.57 15.02 11.03
CA ARG A 225 -5.84 15.70 11.32
C ARG A 225 -6.52 16.13 10.02
N ILE A 226 -7.85 16.03 10.01
CA ILE A 226 -8.71 16.72 9.04
C ILE A 226 -9.62 17.69 9.78
N THR A 227 -9.64 18.94 9.35
CA THR A 227 -10.59 19.94 9.83
C THR A 227 -11.93 19.81 9.11
N GLY A 228 -13.05 19.96 9.83
CA GLY A 228 -14.38 20.07 9.21
C GLY A 228 -15.06 18.75 8.82
N ALA A 229 -14.59 17.61 9.35
CA ALA A 229 -15.33 16.35 9.33
C ALA A 229 -15.15 15.59 10.65
N LYS A 230 -16.23 14.97 11.14
CA LYS A 230 -16.15 14.02 12.25
C LYS A 230 -15.71 12.67 11.68
N ALA A 231 -14.64 12.08 12.16
CA ALA A 231 -14.23 10.71 11.90
C ALA A 231 -13.38 10.23 13.09
N ASP A 232 -13.30 8.92 13.29
CA ASP A 232 -12.32 8.38 14.23
C ASP A 232 -10.92 8.62 13.69
N VAL A 233 -9.99 9.02 14.56
CA VAL A 233 -8.62 9.38 14.18
C VAL A 233 -7.64 8.60 15.05
N VAL A 234 -6.73 7.87 14.41
CA VAL A 234 -5.59 7.23 15.08
C VAL A 234 -4.32 7.95 14.64
N ARG A 235 -3.64 8.60 15.59
CA ARG A 235 -2.45 9.42 15.33
C ARG A 235 -1.42 9.28 16.43
N CYS A 236 -0.17 9.59 16.09
CA CYS A 236 0.89 9.77 17.06
C CYS A 236 0.94 11.23 17.55
N ASP A 237 1.57 11.44 18.71
CA ASP A 237 1.91 12.77 19.21
C ASP A 237 3.16 13.33 18.49
N SER A 238 2.94 13.84 17.28
CA SER A 238 3.99 14.45 16.45
C SER A 238 4.62 15.68 17.11
N GLU A 239 3.83 16.47 17.86
CA GLU A 239 4.31 17.67 18.53
C GLU A 239 5.18 17.33 19.74
N GLY A 240 4.71 16.45 20.62
CA GLY A 240 5.48 15.98 21.76
C GLY A 240 6.73 15.20 21.36
N GLY A 241 6.67 14.42 20.28
CA GLY A 241 7.84 13.73 19.72
C GLY A 241 8.93 14.71 19.25
N ALA A 242 8.56 15.72 18.48
CA ALA A 242 9.49 16.75 18.02
C ALA A 242 10.05 17.60 19.17
N TYR A 243 9.22 17.92 20.15
CA TYR A 243 9.63 18.61 21.37
C TYR A 243 10.71 17.81 22.13
N LYS A 244 10.48 16.52 22.36
CA LYS A 244 11.46 15.63 23.02
C LYS A 244 12.78 15.55 22.25
N LEU A 245 12.73 15.39 20.93
CA LEU A 245 13.92 15.36 20.08
C LEU A 245 14.69 16.68 20.12
N THR A 246 13.98 17.81 20.09
CA THR A 246 14.61 19.13 20.10
C THR A 246 15.26 19.40 21.46
N ASN A 247 14.60 19.06 22.56
CA ASN A 247 15.19 19.13 23.90
C ASN A 247 16.43 18.24 24.06
N LEU A 248 16.44 17.05 23.44
CA LEU A 248 17.65 16.22 23.40
C LEU A 248 18.80 16.97 22.73
N LEU A 249 18.59 17.56 21.55
CA LEU A 249 19.62 18.35 20.86
C LEU A 249 20.10 19.55 21.69
N LEU A 250 19.17 20.26 22.35
CA LEU A 250 19.49 21.38 23.24
C LEU A 250 20.32 20.93 24.45
N SER A 251 20.00 19.77 25.03
CA SER A 251 20.75 19.16 26.15
C SER A 251 22.17 18.76 25.76
N LEU A 252 22.39 18.45 24.48
CA LEU A 252 23.72 18.15 23.92
C LEU A 252 24.53 19.41 23.58
N GLY A 253 24.01 20.60 23.92
CA GLY A 253 24.70 21.88 23.74
C GLY A 253 24.42 22.57 22.40
N HIS A 254 23.60 21.99 21.52
CA HIS A 254 23.19 22.68 20.31
C HIS A 254 22.30 23.88 20.67
N ARG A 255 22.51 25.01 20.00
CA ARG A 255 21.69 26.23 20.16
C ARG A 255 21.11 26.74 18.85
N ARG A 256 21.74 26.35 17.74
CA ARG A 256 21.31 26.68 16.38
C ARG A 256 21.00 25.39 15.64
N ILE A 257 19.73 25.00 15.67
CA ILE A 257 19.23 23.72 15.15
C ILE A 257 18.34 24.03 13.95
N ALA A 258 18.58 23.42 12.80
CA ALA A 258 17.65 23.51 11.68
C ALA A 258 16.59 22.39 11.77
N VAL A 259 15.35 22.68 11.37
CA VAL A 259 14.29 21.68 11.19
C VAL A 259 13.92 21.59 9.71
N LEU A 260 13.93 20.38 9.17
CA LEU A 260 13.50 20.08 7.82
C LEU A 260 12.13 19.40 7.92
N SER A 261 11.08 20.10 7.53
CA SER A 261 9.70 19.64 7.60
C SER A 261 9.13 19.32 6.21
N GLY A 262 7.90 18.81 6.20
CA GLY A 262 7.15 18.56 4.97
C GLY A 262 6.27 19.73 4.55
N PRO A 263 5.28 19.49 3.68
CA PRO A 263 4.38 20.54 3.22
C PRO A 263 3.58 21.13 4.38
N ARG A 264 3.43 22.46 4.40
CA ARG A 264 2.67 23.19 5.43
C ARG A 264 1.19 22.80 5.49
N THR A 265 0.67 22.21 4.42
CA THR A 265 -0.70 21.70 4.34
C THR A 265 -0.89 20.39 5.12
N ILE A 266 0.20 19.73 5.53
CA ILE A 266 0.15 18.47 6.28
C ILE A 266 0.26 18.74 7.78
N SER A 267 -0.78 18.35 8.52
CA SER A 267 -0.88 18.58 9.96
C SER A 267 0.31 18.03 10.76
N THR A 268 0.83 16.84 10.43
CA THR A 268 1.97 16.27 11.16
C THR A 268 3.29 17.00 10.89
N ALA A 269 3.45 17.63 9.72
CA ALA A 269 4.58 18.51 9.43
C ALA A 269 4.56 19.77 10.30
N GLU A 270 3.39 20.40 10.42
CA GLU A 270 3.18 21.57 11.27
C GLU A 270 3.30 21.23 12.76
N ASP A 271 2.77 20.08 13.20
CA ASP A 271 2.92 19.60 14.58
C ASP A 271 4.38 19.48 15.00
N ARG A 272 5.22 18.90 14.14
CA ARG A 272 6.65 18.75 14.42
C ARG A 272 7.35 20.10 14.51
N VAL A 273 7.01 21.05 13.66
CA VAL A 273 7.55 22.42 13.74
C VAL A 273 7.12 23.10 15.04
N ARG A 274 5.86 22.95 15.46
CA ARG A 274 5.39 23.51 16.75
C ARG A 274 6.13 22.90 17.94
N GLY A 275 6.36 21.59 17.94
CA GLY A 275 7.12 20.92 18.99
C GLY A 275 8.56 21.43 19.08
N TYR A 276 9.20 21.63 17.92
CA TYR A 276 10.52 22.25 17.81
C TYR A 276 10.54 23.69 18.34
N GLN A 277 9.59 24.54 17.90
CA GLN A 277 9.50 25.93 18.33
C GLN A 277 9.25 26.05 19.84
N ARG A 278 8.38 25.19 20.39
CA ARG A 278 8.10 25.15 21.83
C ARG A 278 9.35 24.84 22.65
N ALA A 279 10.14 23.84 22.24
CA ALA A 279 11.39 23.48 22.91
C ALA A 279 12.42 24.61 22.89
N LEU A 280 12.54 25.34 21.77
CA LEU A 280 13.41 26.52 21.69
C LEU A 280 12.94 27.65 22.60
N ALA A 281 11.64 27.96 22.59
CA ALA A 281 11.06 29.04 23.36
C ALA A 281 11.26 28.85 24.87
N GLU A 282 11.11 27.61 25.37
CA GLU A 282 11.34 27.28 26.78
C GLU A 282 12.80 27.46 27.23
N GLN A 283 13.76 27.46 26.30
CA GLN A 283 15.17 27.76 26.56
C GLN A 283 15.56 29.21 26.23
N GLY A 284 14.57 30.07 25.93
CA GLY A 284 14.80 31.47 25.55
C GLY A 284 15.47 31.63 24.18
N ILE A 285 15.44 30.61 23.32
CA ILE A 285 16.06 30.64 22.00
C ILE A 285 15.00 31.08 20.97
N PRO A 286 15.22 32.17 20.22
CA PRO A 286 14.26 32.60 19.21
C PRO A 286 14.23 31.63 18.03
N SER A 287 13.03 31.23 17.60
CA SER A 287 12.87 30.48 16.35
C SER A 287 13.16 31.37 15.15
N GLN A 288 14.02 30.94 14.25
CA GLN A 288 14.40 31.72 13.06
C GLN A 288 13.84 31.08 11.79
N ALA A 289 13.23 31.89 10.91
CA ALA A 289 12.56 31.40 9.71
C ALA A 289 13.50 30.64 8.76
N GLU A 290 14.74 31.12 8.61
CA GLU A 290 15.78 30.47 7.79
C GLU A 290 16.18 29.07 8.25
N LEU A 291 15.98 28.74 9.53
CA LEU A 291 16.24 27.41 10.08
C LEU A 291 15.09 26.43 9.88
N MET A 292 13.93 26.91 9.42
CA MET A 292 12.73 26.09 9.19
C MET A 292 12.55 25.88 7.68
N GLN A 293 12.99 24.72 7.20
CA GLN A 293 12.86 24.35 5.79
C GLN A 293 11.61 23.48 5.58
N TYR A 294 10.93 23.67 4.45
CA TYR A 294 9.71 22.94 4.10
C TYR A 294 9.86 22.31 2.73
N GLY A 295 9.72 20.98 2.65
CA GLY A 295 9.83 20.19 1.43
C GLY A 295 8.59 19.34 1.18
N ASN A 296 8.71 18.35 0.29
CA ASN A 296 7.59 17.54 -0.18
C ASN A 296 7.72 16.06 0.19
N PHE A 297 8.44 15.75 1.28
CA PHE A 297 8.70 14.39 1.75
C PHE A 297 9.37 13.47 0.71
N THR A 298 10.17 14.07 -0.19
CA THR A 298 11.00 13.32 -1.14
C THR A 298 12.47 13.47 -0.79
N VAL A 299 13.28 12.49 -1.20
CA VAL A 299 14.74 12.50 -1.03
C VAL A 299 15.35 13.74 -1.69
N GLU A 300 14.85 14.10 -2.87
CA GLU A 300 15.29 15.28 -3.62
C GLU A 300 15.03 16.56 -2.84
N SER A 301 13.81 16.73 -2.29
CA SER A 301 13.48 17.89 -1.47
C SER A 301 14.32 17.95 -0.19
N GLY A 302 14.59 16.80 0.45
CA GLY A 302 15.49 16.71 1.60
C GLY A 302 16.91 17.19 1.29
N ALA A 303 17.46 16.76 0.15
CA ALA A 303 18.79 17.16 -0.29
C ALA A 303 18.88 18.68 -0.56
N GLU A 304 17.85 19.28 -1.15
CA GLU A 304 17.77 20.73 -1.38
C GLU A 304 17.70 21.51 -0.07
N MET A 305 16.83 21.07 0.86
CA MET A 305 16.71 21.71 2.17
C MET A 305 18.03 21.68 2.97
N VAL A 306 18.75 20.56 2.95
CA VAL A 306 20.08 20.46 3.59
C VAL A 306 21.07 21.41 2.93
N LYS A 307 21.10 21.51 1.60
CA LYS A 307 21.99 22.46 0.89
C LYS A 307 21.72 23.91 1.30
N ASN A 308 20.45 24.29 1.48
CA ASN A 308 20.09 25.64 1.94
C ASN A 308 20.58 25.89 3.35
N VAL A 309 20.38 24.93 4.26
CA VAL A 309 20.82 24.99 5.65
C VAL A 309 22.34 25.11 5.77
N LEU A 310 23.10 24.38 4.94
CA LEU A 310 24.57 24.42 4.96
C LEU A 310 25.16 25.75 4.47
N LYS A 311 24.40 26.57 3.74
CA LYS A 311 24.81 27.91 3.28
C LYS A 311 24.63 29.01 4.33
N LEU A 312 23.89 28.76 5.41
CA LEU A 312 23.62 29.77 6.44
C LEU A 312 24.89 30.13 7.23
N SER A 313 24.97 31.40 7.65
CA SER A 313 26.02 31.92 8.52
C SER A 313 25.39 32.71 9.69
N PRO A 314 25.68 32.39 10.96
CA PRO A 314 26.42 31.20 11.39
C PRO A 314 25.69 29.92 10.98
N ARG A 315 26.45 28.84 10.71
CA ARG A 315 25.86 27.55 10.31
C ARG A 315 25.20 26.87 11.52
N PRO A 316 24.02 26.24 11.39
CA PRO A 316 23.47 25.41 12.46
C PRO A 316 24.37 24.23 12.77
N THR A 317 24.41 23.83 14.03
CA THR A 317 25.26 22.74 14.52
C THR A 317 24.52 21.40 14.58
N ALA A 318 23.20 21.39 14.38
CA ALA A 318 22.38 20.20 14.27
C ALA A 318 21.23 20.39 13.27
N VAL A 319 20.74 19.28 12.72
CA VAL A 319 19.58 19.22 11.83
C VAL A 319 18.61 18.16 12.33
N PHE A 320 17.34 18.54 12.49
CA PHE A 320 16.22 17.65 12.72
C PHE A 320 15.45 17.45 11.40
N ALA A 321 15.50 16.24 10.84
CA ALA A 321 14.64 15.85 9.72
C ALA A 321 13.31 15.27 10.23
N GLY A 322 12.19 15.87 9.83
CA GLY A 322 10.84 15.49 10.25
C GLY A 322 10.24 14.28 9.54
N ASN A 323 10.95 13.67 8.60
CA ASN A 323 10.58 12.43 7.90
C ASN A 323 11.85 11.71 7.44
N ASN A 324 11.74 10.41 7.16
CA ASN A 324 12.80 9.53 6.69
C ASN A 324 13.14 9.75 5.22
#